data_AF-A0A7Y4WUB9-F1
#
_entry.id   AF-A0A7Y4WUB9-F1
#
_cell.length_a   1.000
_cell.length_b   1.000
_cell.length_c   1.000
_cell.angle_alpha   90.00
_cell.angle_beta   90.00
_cell.angle_gamma   90.00
#
_symmetry.space_group_name_H-M   'P 1'
#
loop_
_entity.id
_entity.type
_entity.pdbx_description
1 polymer ?
#
loop_
_entity_poly.entity_id
_entity_poly.type
_entity_poly.pdbx_seq_one_letter_code
_entity_poly.pdbx_strand_id
1 'polypeptide(L)'
;MKSMPIRIVLAAFVSILGVAAYGSAPGLAAPNDKGPVMAASYAPDHSSPAGDSGVNATPTPKPSTDQPRTIRDFFMILPEKYFVLEGCVHETDKDCKKAKLDYLKTFTEVEDTTNGYFKGGCDGAQSCLEMTIFKRPDGTYLVAVATESEMIIDQYFLDYKGGHWNDVAAQMIPRYSRKNIYELPRTGTTVKVFAKKVTDKGPDYEIAEKGVKLYDLVWKDGKFSIRK
;
A
#
# COMPACT_ATOMS: atom_id res chain seq x y z
N MET A 1 34.88 25.73 -25.65
CA MET A 1 33.77 25.48 -24.70
C MET A 1 34.16 26.05 -23.36
N LYS A 2 33.54 27.16 -22.93
CA LYS A 2 33.83 27.85 -21.66
C LYS A 2 32.93 27.26 -20.58
N SER A 3 33.55 26.67 -19.56
CA SER A 3 32.91 26.22 -18.32
C SER A 3 32.46 27.44 -17.51
N MET A 4 31.19 27.45 -17.09
CA MET A 4 30.65 28.40 -16.11
C MET A 4 30.45 27.68 -14.78
N PRO A 5 30.84 28.26 -13.63
CA PRO A 5 30.57 27.68 -12.32
C PRO A 5 29.16 28.05 -11.84
N ILE A 6 28.39 27.03 -11.48
CA ILE A 6 27.11 27.12 -10.79
C ILE A 6 27.37 27.62 -9.37
N ARG A 7 26.80 28.77 -9.01
CA ARG A 7 26.80 29.28 -7.63
C ARG A 7 25.59 28.71 -6.90
N ILE A 8 25.86 27.82 -5.95
CA ILE A 8 24.87 27.30 -5.00
C ILE A 8 24.61 28.39 -3.96
N VAL A 9 23.38 28.87 -3.88
CA VAL A 9 22.92 29.77 -2.81
C VAL A 9 22.35 28.89 -1.71
N LEU A 10 23.09 28.78 -0.60
CA LEU A 10 22.66 28.08 0.61
C LEU A 10 21.69 29.00 1.39
N ALA A 11 20.40 28.68 1.39
CA ALA A 11 19.44 29.33 2.27
C ALA A 11 19.44 28.61 3.64
N ALA A 12 19.96 29.28 4.66
CA ALA A 12 19.94 28.80 6.03
C ALA A 12 18.54 29.05 6.64
N PHE A 13 17.81 27.97 6.94
CA PHE A 13 16.60 28.04 7.77
C PHE A 13 17.00 27.93 9.24
N VAL A 14 16.71 28.98 10.00
CA VAL A 14 16.83 29.02 11.46
C VAL A 14 15.55 28.45 12.06
N SER A 15 15.63 27.25 12.63
CA SER A 15 14.55 26.63 13.41
C SER A 15 14.55 27.17 14.83
N ILE A 16 13.44 27.79 15.25
CA ILE A 16 13.20 28.19 16.63
C ILE A 16 12.58 27.00 17.38
N LEU A 17 13.34 26.43 18.31
CA LEU A 17 12.87 25.47 19.32
C LEU A 17 11.94 26.18 20.32
N GLY A 18 10.68 25.75 20.35
CA GLY A 18 9.75 26.02 21.45
C GLY A 18 9.70 24.83 22.39
N VAL A 19 10.38 24.92 23.53
CA VAL A 19 10.25 24.00 24.66
C VAL A 19 9.04 24.41 25.48
N ALA A 20 8.06 23.52 25.63
CA ALA A 20 7.05 23.62 26.68
C ALA A 20 6.98 22.30 27.44
N ALA A 21 7.57 22.32 28.63
CA ALA A 21 7.46 21.28 29.64
C ALA A 21 6.35 21.66 30.62
N TYR A 22 5.38 20.77 30.88
CA TYR A 22 4.50 20.69 32.06
C TYR A 22 3.64 19.43 31.84
N GLY A 23 3.39 18.51 32.77
CA GLY A 23 3.76 18.33 34.16
C GLY A 23 3.22 16.95 34.57
N SER A 24 3.88 16.31 35.53
CA SER A 24 3.58 14.95 36.00
C SER A 24 2.63 14.93 37.20
N ALA A 25 2.03 13.75 37.41
CA ALA A 25 1.60 13.13 38.69
C ALA A 25 0.07 13.05 38.94
N PRO A 26 -0.40 12.24 39.92
CA PRO A 26 -0.30 10.76 39.97
C PRO A 26 -1.61 10.04 40.41
N GLY A 27 -1.69 8.73 40.15
CA GLY A 27 -2.06 7.74 41.18
C GLY A 27 -3.53 7.27 41.36
N LEU A 28 -3.60 5.98 41.75
CA LEU A 28 -4.70 5.25 42.44
C LEU A 28 -5.88 4.75 41.59
N ALA A 29 -6.44 3.55 41.74
CA ALA A 29 -6.09 2.32 42.44
C ALA A 29 -7.08 1.25 41.91
N ALA A 30 -6.65 -0.01 41.80
CA ALA A 30 -7.54 -1.15 41.57
C ALA A 30 -8.17 -1.64 42.89
N PRO A 31 -9.31 -2.32 42.83
CA PRO A 31 -9.50 -3.50 43.65
C PRO A 31 -10.00 -4.72 42.84
N ASN A 32 -9.33 -5.84 43.09
CA ASN A 32 -9.83 -7.20 42.88
C ASN A 32 -11.13 -7.42 43.65
N ASP A 33 -12.06 -8.20 43.11
CA ASP A 33 -12.83 -9.12 43.95
C ASP A 33 -13.24 -10.41 43.22
N LYS A 34 -13.38 -11.46 44.02
CA LYS A 34 -13.34 -12.89 43.68
C LYS A 34 -14.75 -13.51 43.58
N GLY A 35 -14.94 -14.35 42.57
CA GLY A 35 -15.77 -15.58 42.60
C GLY A 35 -17.30 -15.43 42.64
N PRO A 36 -18.09 -16.52 42.54
CA PRO A 36 -17.71 -17.94 42.57
C PRO A 36 -18.17 -18.79 41.37
N VAL A 37 -17.74 -20.04 41.42
CA VAL A 37 -17.91 -21.21 40.54
C VAL A 37 -19.30 -21.86 40.70
N MET A 38 -19.90 -22.34 39.60
CA MET A 38 -20.86 -23.49 39.52
C MET A 38 -20.82 -24.01 38.07
N ALA A 39 -20.23 -25.17 37.75
CA ALA A 39 -20.75 -26.55 37.87
C ALA A 39 -21.74 -26.97 36.76
N ALA A 40 -21.19 -27.73 35.81
CA ALA A 40 -21.69 -28.91 35.07
C ALA A 40 -23.19 -29.10 34.74
N SER A 41 -23.44 -29.50 33.47
CA SER A 41 -24.21 -30.72 33.18
C SER A 41 -23.89 -31.31 31.80
N TYR A 42 -23.77 -32.63 31.81
CA TYR A 42 -23.65 -33.58 30.69
C TYR A 42 -24.97 -33.70 29.91
N ALA A 43 -24.90 -34.02 28.61
CA ALA A 43 -25.40 -35.30 28.05
C ALA A 43 -25.26 -35.36 26.50
N PRO A 44 -25.22 -36.58 25.91
CA PRO A 44 -24.75 -36.85 24.54
C PRO A 44 -25.86 -37.27 23.56
N ASP A 45 -25.41 -37.59 22.33
CA ASP A 45 -26.00 -38.46 21.29
C ASP A 45 -27.21 -37.98 20.47
N HIS A 46 -27.03 -37.93 19.15
CA HIS A 46 -27.64 -38.91 18.26
C HIS A 46 -27.03 -38.87 16.84
N SER A 47 -26.58 -40.03 16.40
CA SER A 47 -26.09 -40.38 15.07
C SER A 47 -27.22 -40.51 14.01
N SER A 48 -26.94 -39.97 12.79
CA SER A 48 -27.18 -40.50 11.41
C SER A 48 -28.55 -41.09 11.00
N PRO A 49 -29.03 -40.89 9.73
CA PRO A 49 -28.41 -41.50 8.55
C PRO A 49 -28.49 -40.74 7.21
N ALA A 50 -27.81 -41.33 6.23
CA ALA A 50 -27.59 -40.94 4.84
C ALA A 50 -28.84 -40.77 3.97
N GLY A 51 -28.70 -39.95 2.92
CA GLY A 51 -29.64 -39.96 1.80
C GLY A 51 -29.48 -38.79 0.83
N ASP A 52 -29.07 -39.13 -0.39
CA ASP A 52 -29.46 -38.53 -1.67
C ASP A 52 -28.51 -37.54 -2.37
N SER A 53 -28.31 -37.88 -3.65
CA SER A 53 -27.41 -37.28 -4.61
C SER A 53 -28.11 -36.10 -5.28
N GLY A 54 -27.76 -34.89 -4.85
CA GLY A 54 -28.02 -33.67 -5.61
C GLY A 54 -26.70 -32.97 -5.85
N VAL A 55 -26.28 -32.87 -7.12
CA VAL A 55 -25.15 -32.04 -7.55
C VAL A 55 -25.53 -30.58 -7.26
N ASN A 56 -25.28 -30.17 -6.03
CA ASN A 56 -25.48 -28.82 -5.57
C ASN A 56 -24.30 -28.02 -6.13
N ALA A 57 -24.48 -27.49 -7.34
CA ALA A 57 -23.62 -26.45 -7.87
C ALA A 57 -23.60 -25.33 -6.83
N THR A 58 -22.53 -25.29 -6.05
CA THR A 58 -22.33 -24.25 -5.04
C THR A 58 -22.44 -22.92 -5.79
N PRO A 59 -23.43 -22.06 -5.47
CA PRO A 59 -23.54 -20.77 -6.13
C PRO A 59 -22.23 -20.03 -5.84
N THR A 60 -21.44 -19.82 -6.89
CA THR A 60 -20.25 -18.97 -6.80
C THR A 60 -20.71 -17.65 -6.19
N PRO A 61 -20.14 -17.21 -5.06
CA PRO A 61 -20.59 -15.98 -4.41
C PRO A 61 -20.56 -14.86 -5.44
N LYS A 62 -21.72 -14.26 -5.74
CA LYS A 62 -21.75 -13.02 -6.52
C LYS A 62 -20.84 -12.04 -5.79
N PRO A 63 -19.79 -11.54 -6.44
CA PRO A 63 -18.84 -10.67 -5.77
C PRO A 63 -19.60 -9.45 -5.28
N SER A 64 -19.56 -9.22 -3.96
CA SER A 64 -20.21 -8.10 -3.28
C SER A 64 -19.97 -6.81 -4.07
N THR A 65 -21.02 -6.00 -4.21
CA THR A 65 -20.98 -4.69 -4.86
C THR A 65 -20.11 -3.67 -4.12
N ASP A 66 -19.60 -4.00 -2.93
CA ASP A 66 -18.82 -3.09 -2.08
C ASP A 66 -17.29 -3.23 -2.23
N GLN A 67 -16.79 -4.16 -3.05
CA GLN A 67 -15.36 -4.33 -3.25
C GLN A 67 -14.87 -3.52 -4.48
N PRO A 68 -13.82 -2.68 -4.35
CA PRO A 68 -13.22 -1.95 -5.48
C PRO A 68 -12.76 -2.91 -6.57
N ARG A 69 -12.94 -2.51 -7.85
CA ARG A 69 -12.64 -3.38 -9.00
C ARG A 69 -11.71 -2.75 -10.01
N THR A 70 -11.79 -1.44 -10.16
CA THR A 70 -10.96 -0.69 -11.09
C THR A 70 -9.78 -0.06 -10.37
N ILE A 71 -8.72 0.26 -11.13
CA ILE A 71 -7.56 0.97 -10.57
C ILE A 71 -7.96 2.31 -9.95
N ARG A 72 -8.95 3.00 -10.54
CA ARG A 72 -9.53 4.23 -9.99
C ARG A 72 -10.26 3.99 -8.68
N ASP A 73 -11.05 2.92 -8.55
CA ASP A 73 -11.72 2.59 -7.28
C ASP A 73 -10.69 2.41 -6.15
N PHE A 74 -9.61 1.68 -6.43
CA PHE A 74 -8.52 1.49 -5.48
C PHE A 74 -7.80 2.79 -5.12
N PHE A 75 -7.50 3.65 -6.10
CA PHE A 75 -6.94 4.97 -5.85
C PHE A 75 -7.85 5.81 -4.93
N MET A 76 -9.15 5.84 -5.22
CA MET A 76 -10.11 6.65 -4.46
C MET A 76 -10.18 6.25 -2.99
N ILE A 77 -9.91 4.99 -2.65
CA ILE A 77 -9.91 4.49 -1.27
C ILE A 77 -8.51 4.24 -0.70
N LEU A 78 -7.44 4.62 -1.43
CA LEU A 78 -6.06 4.42 -0.97
C LEU A 78 -5.79 5.32 0.25
N PRO A 79 -5.32 4.77 1.38
CA PRO A 79 -4.97 5.57 2.55
C PRO A 79 -3.75 6.44 2.32
N GLU A 80 -3.75 7.63 2.91
CA GLU A 80 -2.65 8.60 2.73
C GLU A 80 -1.29 8.12 3.18
N LYS A 81 -1.22 7.20 4.16
CA LYS A 81 0.05 6.61 4.60
C LYS A 81 0.82 5.90 3.48
N TYR A 82 0.16 5.57 2.37
CA TYR A 82 0.80 5.01 1.17
C TYR A 82 1.00 6.04 0.06
N PHE A 83 0.26 7.15 0.09
CA PHE A 83 0.37 8.25 -0.85
C PHE A 83 -0.23 9.52 -0.24
N VAL A 84 0.63 10.42 0.24
CA VAL A 84 0.22 11.69 0.83
C VAL A 84 -0.27 12.61 -0.29
N LEU A 85 -1.44 13.20 -0.10
CA LEU A 85 -2.04 14.14 -1.04
C LEU A 85 -2.07 15.54 -0.46
N GLU A 86 -1.63 16.52 -1.25
CA GLU A 86 -1.80 17.92 -0.86
C GLU A 86 -3.29 18.27 -0.70
N GLY A 87 -3.59 19.00 0.37
CA GLY A 87 -4.95 19.47 0.66
C GLY A 87 -5.85 18.44 1.34
N CYS A 88 -5.36 17.24 1.68
CA CYS A 88 -6.03 16.36 2.61
C CYS A 88 -5.46 16.49 4.03
N VAL A 89 -6.33 16.47 5.04
CA VAL A 89 -5.95 16.49 6.46
C VAL A 89 -6.04 15.09 7.04
N HIS A 90 -4.89 14.44 7.20
CA HIS A 90 -4.76 13.04 7.60
C HIS A 90 -5.58 12.64 8.82
N GLU A 91 -5.50 13.42 9.90
CA GLU A 91 -6.10 13.06 11.19
C GLU A 91 -7.62 13.06 11.16
N THR A 92 -8.22 13.78 10.21
CA THR A 92 -9.66 14.01 10.14
C THR A 92 -10.30 13.49 8.85
N ASP A 93 -9.49 12.97 7.91
CA ASP A 93 -9.88 12.63 6.53
C ASP A 93 -10.61 13.78 5.82
N LYS A 94 -10.40 15.01 6.30
CA LYS A 94 -11.10 16.19 5.81
C LYS A 94 -10.55 16.56 4.45
N ASP A 95 -11.48 16.86 3.53
CA ASP A 95 -11.19 17.25 2.14
C ASP A 95 -10.44 16.20 1.30
N CYS A 96 -10.14 15.01 1.84
CA CYS A 96 -9.38 13.96 1.17
C CYS A 96 -10.01 13.48 -0.14
N LYS A 97 -11.33 13.30 -0.15
CA LYS A 97 -12.08 12.95 -1.36
C LYS A 97 -11.94 14.03 -2.44
N LYS A 98 -11.97 15.31 -2.04
CA LYS A 98 -11.82 16.43 -2.96
C LYS A 98 -10.39 16.48 -3.50
N ALA A 99 -9.38 16.38 -2.63
CA ALA A 99 -7.97 16.32 -3.01
C ALA A 99 -7.69 15.20 -4.01
N LYS A 100 -8.24 14.00 -3.80
CA LYS A 100 -8.15 12.88 -4.76
C LYS A 100 -8.76 13.20 -6.11
N LEU A 101 -9.94 13.83 -6.16
CA LEU A 101 -10.60 14.22 -7.40
C LEU A 101 -9.81 15.32 -8.13
N ASP A 102 -9.29 16.30 -7.40
CA ASP A 102 -8.47 17.37 -7.94
C ASP A 102 -7.13 16.82 -8.47
N TYR A 103 -6.53 15.85 -7.77
CA TYR A 103 -5.35 15.12 -8.23
C TYR A 103 -5.62 14.37 -9.54
N LEU A 104 -6.71 13.61 -9.61
CA LEU A 104 -7.09 12.89 -10.83
C LEU A 104 -7.28 13.84 -12.02
N LYS A 105 -7.79 15.05 -11.80
CA LYS A 105 -7.99 16.04 -12.86
C LYS A 105 -6.67 16.66 -13.34
N THR A 106 -5.74 16.88 -12.43
CA THR A 106 -4.56 17.72 -12.67
C THR A 106 -3.32 16.91 -13.02
N PHE A 107 -3.14 15.76 -12.37
CA PHE A 107 -1.90 14.99 -12.42
C PHE A 107 -2.04 13.63 -13.10
N THR A 108 -3.24 13.19 -13.53
CA THR A 108 -3.33 11.92 -14.26
C THR A 108 -2.57 12.00 -15.59
N GLU A 109 -1.49 11.22 -15.70
CA GLU A 109 -0.75 11.06 -16.95
C GLU A 109 -1.29 9.87 -17.75
N VAL A 110 -1.57 8.76 -17.06
CA VAL A 110 -2.10 7.53 -17.66
C VAL A 110 -3.13 6.91 -16.73
N GLU A 111 -4.29 6.58 -17.29
CA GLU A 111 -5.25 5.67 -16.66
C GLU A 111 -5.63 4.59 -17.67
N ASP A 112 -5.21 3.37 -17.41
CA ASP A 112 -5.43 2.20 -18.24
C ASP A 112 -6.27 1.20 -17.46
N THR A 113 -7.58 1.48 -17.36
CA THR A 113 -8.53 0.67 -16.58
C THR A 113 -8.62 -0.77 -17.07
N THR A 114 -8.40 -1.01 -18.37
CA THR A 114 -8.40 -2.36 -18.96
C THR A 114 -7.26 -3.21 -18.43
N ASN A 115 -6.05 -2.64 -18.33
CA ASN A 115 -4.89 -3.35 -17.78
C ASN A 115 -4.72 -3.15 -16.27
N GLY A 116 -5.55 -2.30 -15.66
CA GLY A 116 -5.49 -2.03 -14.23
C GLY A 116 -4.27 -1.21 -13.82
N TYR A 117 -3.85 -0.25 -14.65
CA TYR A 117 -2.68 0.60 -14.41
C TYR A 117 -3.07 2.08 -14.29
N PHE A 118 -2.40 2.79 -13.40
CA PHE A 118 -2.54 4.22 -13.22
C PHE A 118 -1.16 4.84 -13.01
N LYS A 119 -0.89 5.96 -13.67
CA LYS A 119 0.28 6.82 -13.43
C LYS A 119 -0.19 8.25 -13.25
N GLY A 120 0.12 8.80 -12.08
CA GLY A 120 -0.03 10.20 -11.75
C GLY A 120 1.33 10.89 -11.71
N GLY A 121 1.37 12.10 -12.26
CA GLY A 121 2.53 12.98 -12.23
C GLY A 121 2.74 13.62 -10.87
N CYS A 122 3.71 14.52 -10.85
CA CYS A 122 4.25 15.21 -9.69
C CYS A 122 4.74 16.60 -10.10
N ASP A 123 4.77 17.54 -9.17
CA ASP A 123 5.17 18.94 -9.40
C ASP A 123 6.20 19.46 -8.39
N GLY A 124 6.89 18.55 -7.71
CA GLY A 124 7.91 18.84 -6.68
C GLY A 124 7.33 18.97 -5.28
N ALA A 125 6.07 19.36 -5.14
CA ALA A 125 5.36 19.39 -3.85
C ALA A 125 4.55 18.09 -3.63
N GLN A 126 3.93 17.60 -4.71
CA GLN A 126 3.24 16.32 -4.75
C GLN A 126 4.16 15.20 -5.29
N SER A 127 4.25 14.07 -4.58
CA SER A 127 4.98 12.87 -5.05
C SER A 127 4.33 12.28 -6.31
N CYS A 128 5.14 11.63 -7.15
CA CYS A 128 4.68 10.88 -8.31
C CYS A 128 4.06 9.57 -7.84
N LEU A 129 3.07 9.05 -8.57
CA LEU A 129 2.35 7.84 -8.20
C LEU A 129 2.23 6.88 -9.38
N GLU A 130 2.57 5.62 -9.15
CA GLU A 130 2.22 4.51 -10.03
C GLU A 130 1.44 3.45 -9.26
N MET A 131 0.39 2.91 -9.88
CA MET A 131 -0.38 1.80 -9.32
C MET A 131 -0.67 0.75 -10.40
N THR A 132 -0.59 -0.53 -10.00
CA THR A 132 -1.02 -1.67 -10.83
C THR A 132 -1.84 -2.64 -9.99
N ILE A 133 -2.97 -3.13 -10.51
CA ILE A 133 -3.73 -4.22 -9.89
C ILE A 133 -3.44 -5.56 -10.56
N PHE A 134 -3.22 -6.60 -9.75
CA PHE A 134 -3.02 -7.97 -10.19
C PHE A 134 -4.20 -8.83 -9.74
N LYS A 135 -4.96 -9.35 -10.71
CA LYS A 135 -6.14 -10.16 -10.44
C LYS A 135 -5.77 -11.57 -9.95
N ARG A 136 -6.44 -12.03 -8.89
CA ARG A 136 -6.35 -13.41 -8.37
C ARG A 136 -7.44 -14.31 -8.97
N PRO A 137 -7.26 -15.64 -8.95
CA PRO A 137 -8.29 -16.59 -9.41
C PRO A 137 -9.61 -16.50 -8.65
N ASP A 138 -9.57 -16.11 -7.37
CA ASP A 138 -10.74 -15.93 -6.51
C ASP A 138 -11.52 -14.63 -6.80
N GLY A 139 -11.06 -13.83 -7.76
CA GLY A 139 -11.68 -12.56 -8.14
C GLY A 139 -11.24 -11.34 -7.31
N THR A 140 -10.39 -11.53 -6.29
CA THR A 140 -9.78 -10.43 -5.54
C THR A 140 -8.55 -9.87 -6.27
N TYR A 141 -7.96 -8.79 -5.74
CA TYR A 141 -6.82 -8.11 -6.36
C TYR A 141 -5.71 -7.88 -5.35
N LEU A 142 -4.47 -8.01 -5.82
CA LEU A 142 -3.30 -7.42 -5.17
C LEU A 142 -3.04 -6.05 -5.82
N VAL A 143 -2.82 -5.02 -5.04
CA VAL A 143 -2.56 -3.66 -5.55
C VAL A 143 -1.10 -3.31 -5.28
N ALA A 144 -0.30 -3.15 -6.33
CA ALA A 144 1.03 -2.57 -6.19
C ALA A 144 0.95 -1.05 -6.27
N VAL A 145 1.63 -0.37 -5.36
CA VAL A 145 1.72 1.09 -5.29
C VAL A 145 3.19 1.45 -5.26
N ALA A 146 3.61 2.37 -6.12
CA ALA A 146 4.94 2.96 -6.09
C ALA A 146 4.80 4.47 -6.02
N THR A 147 5.48 5.08 -5.07
CA THR A 147 5.56 6.53 -4.93
C THR A 147 7.00 6.98 -5.07
N GLU A 148 7.20 8.10 -5.75
CA GLU A 148 8.51 8.68 -5.97
C GLU A 148 8.45 10.17 -5.66
N SER A 149 9.29 10.61 -4.73
CA SER A 149 9.57 12.02 -4.47
C SER A 149 11.06 12.27 -4.68
N GLU A 150 11.49 13.53 -4.59
CA GLU A 150 12.90 13.91 -4.82
C GLU A 150 13.90 13.08 -4.00
N MET A 151 13.50 12.58 -2.83
CA MET A 151 14.39 11.91 -1.88
C MET A 151 13.97 10.49 -1.51
N ILE A 152 12.81 10.01 -1.94
CA ILE A 152 12.25 8.75 -1.44
C ILE A 152 11.53 8.01 -2.56
N ILE A 153 11.81 6.71 -2.67
CA ILE A 153 11.04 5.77 -3.46
C ILE A 153 10.47 4.74 -2.49
N ASP A 154 9.15 4.74 -2.32
CA ASP A 154 8.43 3.78 -1.51
C ASP A 154 7.56 2.88 -2.38
N GLN A 155 7.53 1.59 -2.05
CA GLN A 155 6.81 0.60 -2.84
C GLN A 155 6.12 -0.40 -1.94
N TYR A 156 4.84 -0.62 -2.21
CA TYR A 156 3.97 -1.47 -1.41
C TYR A 156 3.23 -2.46 -2.30
N PHE A 157 2.95 -3.64 -1.74
CA PHE A 157 2.07 -4.63 -2.36
C PHE A 157 0.93 -4.90 -1.38
N LEU A 158 -0.26 -4.42 -1.71
CA LEU A 158 -1.34 -4.24 -0.77
C LEU A 158 -2.50 -5.18 -1.06
N ASP A 159 -3.05 -5.75 0.01
CA ASP A 159 -4.36 -6.42 -0.01
C ASP A 159 -5.43 -5.52 0.60
N TYR A 160 -6.58 -5.46 -0.07
CA TYR A 160 -7.79 -4.81 0.44
C TYR A 160 -8.85 -5.85 0.79
N LYS A 161 -9.17 -5.97 2.07
CA LYS A 161 -10.17 -6.91 2.58
C LYS A 161 -11.01 -6.26 3.68
N GLY A 162 -12.33 -6.25 3.49
CA GLY A 162 -13.28 -5.79 4.50
C GLY A 162 -13.06 -4.34 4.96
N GLY A 163 -12.70 -3.43 4.06
CA GLY A 163 -12.44 -2.02 4.42
C GLY A 163 -10.99 -1.73 4.82
N HIS A 164 -10.13 -2.74 4.94
CA HIS A 164 -8.78 -2.59 5.48
C HIS A 164 -7.71 -2.91 4.45
N TRP A 165 -6.65 -2.09 4.48
CA TRP A 165 -5.47 -2.22 3.64
C TRP A 165 -4.29 -2.79 4.43
N ASN A 166 -3.71 -3.88 3.93
CA ASN A 166 -2.55 -4.54 4.53
C ASN A 166 -1.40 -4.59 3.53
N ASP A 167 -0.21 -4.15 3.93
CA ASP A 167 1.02 -4.41 3.15
C ASP A 167 1.42 -5.87 3.33
N VAL A 168 1.37 -6.62 2.23
CA VAL A 168 1.65 -8.05 2.15
C VAL A 168 2.91 -8.35 1.34
N ALA A 169 3.74 -7.34 1.07
CA ALA A 169 4.91 -7.49 0.19
C ALA A 169 5.88 -8.57 0.66
N ALA A 170 6.18 -8.64 1.97
CA ALA A 170 7.10 -9.62 2.53
C ALA A 170 6.59 -11.06 2.39
N GLN A 171 5.28 -11.27 2.37
CA GLN A 171 4.64 -12.57 2.23
C GLN A 171 4.46 -12.96 0.76
N MET A 172 4.10 -11.99 -0.09
CA MET A 172 3.68 -12.23 -1.48
C MET A 172 4.83 -12.19 -2.49
N ILE A 173 5.91 -11.46 -2.18
CA ILE A 173 7.02 -11.24 -3.13
C ILE A 173 8.21 -12.14 -2.76
N PRO A 174 8.57 -13.13 -3.59
CA PRO A 174 9.76 -13.93 -3.36
C PRO A 174 11.01 -13.05 -3.30
N ARG A 175 11.80 -13.22 -2.24
CA ARG A 175 13.02 -12.42 -1.97
C ARG A 175 12.71 -10.92 -1.89
N TYR A 176 11.55 -10.56 -1.33
CA TYR A 176 11.22 -9.17 -1.06
C TYR A 176 12.35 -8.47 -0.31
N SER A 177 12.64 -7.25 -0.75
CA SER A 177 13.62 -6.37 -0.13
C SER A 177 13.23 -4.94 -0.44
N ARG A 178 13.31 -4.07 0.59
CA ARG A 178 13.19 -2.61 0.45
C ARG A 178 14.42 -1.98 -0.21
N LYS A 179 15.48 -2.76 -0.44
CA LYS A 179 16.68 -2.35 -1.19
C LYS A 179 16.56 -2.66 -2.69
N ASN A 180 15.37 -3.01 -3.16
CA ASN A 180 15.08 -3.24 -4.57
C ASN A 180 14.09 -2.20 -5.06
N ILE A 181 14.09 -1.94 -6.37
CA ILE A 181 13.06 -1.18 -7.07
C ILE A 181 12.23 -2.13 -7.93
N TYR A 182 10.90 -2.05 -7.81
CA TYR A 182 9.92 -2.88 -8.50
C TYR A 182 9.23 -2.05 -9.59
N GLU A 183 9.64 -2.19 -10.85
CA GLU A 183 9.02 -1.46 -11.97
C GLU A 183 7.66 -2.09 -12.30
N LEU A 184 6.58 -1.34 -12.08
CA LEU A 184 5.22 -1.81 -12.23
C LEU A 184 4.83 -1.89 -13.72
N PRO A 185 4.23 -2.99 -14.19
CA PRO A 185 3.82 -3.10 -15.58
C PRO A 185 2.53 -2.31 -15.82
N ARG A 186 2.54 -1.49 -16.88
CA ARG A 186 1.30 -1.01 -17.51
C ARG A 186 0.56 -2.12 -18.24
N THR A 187 1.30 -2.95 -18.99
CA THR A 187 0.75 -4.05 -19.78
C THR A 187 1.42 -5.37 -19.40
N GLY A 188 0.64 -6.44 -19.33
CA GLY A 188 1.11 -7.75 -18.93
C GLY A 188 1.27 -7.90 -17.41
N THR A 189 1.87 -9.00 -16.98
CA THR A 189 1.88 -9.44 -15.58
C THR A 189 3.28 -9.56 -14.98
N THR A 190 4.27 -8.91 -15.61
CA THR A 190 5.68 -9.00 -15.21
C THR A 190 6.15 -7.71 -14.56
N VAL A 191 6.56 -7.77 -13.29
CA VAL A 191 7.24 -6.68 -12.59
C VAL A 191 8.73 -6.89 -12.75
N LYS A 192 9.47 -5.91 -13.24
CA LYS A 192 10.94 -6.00 -13.32
C LYS A 192 11.53 -5.54 -12.00
N VAL A 193 12.49 -6.30 -11.47
CA VAL A 193 13.13 -5.99 -10.19
C VAL A 193 14.56 -5.56 -10.42
N PHE A 194 14.92 -4.42 -9.84
CA PHE A 194 16.23 -3.81 -9.92
C PHE A 194 16.83 -3.67 -8.53
N ALA A 195 18.15 -3.67 -8.43
CA ALA A 195 18.82 -3.23 -7.20
C ALA A 195 18.57 -1.73 -7.01
N LYS A 196 18.27 -1.28 -5.79
CA LYS A 196 18.26 0.14 -5.45
C LYS A 196 19.71 0.62 -5.38
N LYS A 197 20.10 1.56 -6.23
CA LYS A 197 21.44 2.16 -6.23
C LYS A 197 21.35 3.52 -5.55
N VAL A 198 21.86 3.61 -4.33
CA VAL A 198 21.95 4.88 -3.59
C VAL A 198 23.02 5.75 -4.26
N THR A 199 22.63 6.91 -4.74
CA THR A 199 23.50 7.89 -5.40
C THR A 199 23.95 8.99 -4.47
N ASP A 200 23.14 9.32 -3.47
CA ASP A 200 23.48 10.28 -2.42
C ASP A 200 22.76 9.92 -1.12
N LYS A 201 23.37 10.24 0.02
CA LYS A 201 22.82 9.91 1.34
C LYS A 201 23.27 10.92 2.39
N GLY A 202 22.28 11.56 3.02
CA GLY A 202 22.48 12.40 4.20
C GLY A 202 21.98 11.74 5.48
N PRO A 203 22.00 12.48 6.61
CA PRO A 203 21.43 12.01 7.87
C PRO A 203 19.93 11.69 7.76
N ASP A 204 19.20 12.49 6.96
CA ASP A 204 17.73 12.46 6.89
C ASP A 204 17.19 12.15 5.49
N TYR A 205 18.05 11.79 4.52
CA TYR A 205 17.63 11.50 3.14
C TYR A 205 18.48 10.41 2.47
N GLU A 206 17.91 9.73 1.48
CA GLU A 206 18.58 8.75 0.64
C GLU A 206 18.09 8.87 -0.81
N ILE A 207 18.87 9.54 -1.66
CA ILE A 207 18.56 9.60 -3.09
C ILE A 207 19.02 8.30 -3.74
N ALA A 208 18.13 7.66 -4.48
CA ALA A 208 18.43 6.41 -5.14
C ALA A 208 17.80 6.32 -6.52
N GLU A 209 18.48 5.59 -7.39
CA GLU A 209 18.06 5.31 -8.74
C GLU A 209 17.96 3.79 -8.99
N LYS A 210 17.37 3.42 -10.13
CA LYS A 210 17.37 2.04 -10.62
C LYS A 210 18.81 1.61 -10.91
N GLY A 211 19.28 0.60 -10.20
CA GLY A 211 20.54 -0.08 -10.46
C GLY A 211 20.40 -1.21 -11.48
N VAL A 212 21.24 -2.23 -11.35
CA VAL A 212 21.20 -3.40 -12.23
C VAL A 212 19.89 -4.16 -12.08
N LYS A 213 19.36 -4.68 -13.20
CA LYS A 213 18.23 -5.60 -13.18
C LYS A 213 18.65 -6.90 -12.49
N LEU A 214 17.85 -7.35 -11.53
CA LEU A 214 18.09 -8.57 -10.75
C LEU A 214 17.34 -9.77 -11.32
N TYR A 215 16.05 -9.60 -11.60
CA TYR A 215 15.14 -10.64 -12.12
C TYR A 215 13.79 -10.03 -12.52
N ASP A 216 12.94 -10.85 -13.14
CA ASP A 216 11.52 -10.59 -13.36
C ASP A 216 10.68 -11.31 -12.29
N LEU A 217 9.64 -10.66 -11.79
CA LEU A 217 8.55 -11.28 -11.04
C LEU A 217 7.37 -11.47 -11.99
N VAL A 218 7.00 -12.72 -12.24
CA VAL A 218 5.87 -13.07 -13.09
C VAL A 218 4.67 -13.40 -12.22
N TRP A 219 3.60 -12.64 -12.35
CA TRP A 219 2.32 -12.93 -11.72
C TRP A 219 1.53 -13.96 -12.52
N LYS A 220 1.20 -15.07 -11.87
CA LYS A 220 0.41 -16.16 -12.43
C LYS A 220 -0.34 -16.88 -11.31
N ASP A 221 -1.62 -17.21 -11.54
CA ASP A 221 -2.46 -17.98 -10.61
C ASP A 221 -2.47 -17.42 -9.18
N GLY A 222 -2.48 -16.08 -9.04
CA GLY A 222 -2.57 -15.40 -7.76
C GLY A 222 -1.27 -15.28 -6.96
N LYS A 223 -0.11 -15.60 -7.58
CA LYS A 223 1.20 -15.56 -6.94
C LYS A 223 2.29 -15.02 -7.86
N PHE A 224 3.32 -14.44 -7.27
CA PHE A 224 4.55 -14.10 -7.98
C PHE A 224 5.54 -15.27 -7.98
N SER A 225 6.26 -15.40 -9.09
CA SER A 225 7.39 -16.31 -9.23
C SER A 225 8.56 -15.59 -9.89
N ILE A 226 9.78 -15.98 -9.54
CA ILE A 226 11.00 -15.39 -10.10
C ILE A 226 11.29 -16.03 -11.46
N ARG A 227 11.48 -15.19 -12.49
CA ARG A 227 12.07 -15.56 -13.78
C ARG A 227 13.37 -14.78 -13.95
N LYS A 228 14.46 -15.48 -14.25
CA LYS A 228 15.77 -14.85 -14.54
C LYS A 228 15.87 -14.50 -16.02
#